data_AF-A0A2T1CNK1-F1
#
_entry.id   AF-A0A2T1CNK1-F1
#
_cell.length_a   1.000
_cell.length_b   1.000
_cell.length_c   1.000
_cell.angle_alpha   90.00
_cell.angle_beta   90.00
_cell.angle_gamma   90.00
#
_symmetry.space_group_name_H-M   'P 1'
#
loop_
_entity.id
_entity.type
_entity.pdbx_description
1 polymer ?
#
loop_
_entity_poly.entity_id
_entity_poly.type
_entity_poly.pdbx_seq_one_letter_code
_entity_poly.pdbx_strand_id
1 'polypeptide(L)' 'MLEICLNKGKIAVIQNEHQYKVTQESPSIKQVVTWIAQLGGFLARNHNGFPGVKTLWRGLQRLHDIVST' A
#
# COMPACT_ATOMS: atom_id res chain seq x y z
N MET A 1 -12.84 -20.94 -11.13
CA MET A 1 -13.22 -20.23 -9.89
C MET A 1 -11.96 -20.17 -9.04
N LEU A 2 -11.44 -18.95 -8.80
CA LEU A 2 -10.15 -18.62 -8.17
C LEU A 2 -8.94 -18.56 -9.12
N GLU A 3 -8.89 -17.53 -9.96
CA GLU A 3 -7.62 -16.92 -10.38
C GLU A 3 -7.42 -15.64 -9.57
N ILE A 4 -6.54 -15.69 -8.59
CA ILE A 4 -5.98 -14.48 -7.98
C ILE A 4 -5.08 -13.88 -9.04
N CYS A 5 -5.64 -12.96 -9.83
CA CYS A 5 -4.92 -12.21 -10.86
C CYS A 5 -3.92 -11.23 -10.23
N LEU A 6 -2.79 -11.73 -9.73
CA LEU A 6 -1.52 -11.01 -9.63
C LEU A 6 -0.89 -10.86 -11.03
N ASN A 7 -1.68 -10.50 -12.03
CA ASN A 7 -1.23 -10.34 -13.40
C ASN A 7 -0.84 -8.86 -13.63
N LYS A 8 0.47 -8.63 -13.73
CA LYS A 8 1.13 -7.43 -14.27
C LYS A 8 0.93 -6.13 -13.47
N GLY A 9 1.75 -5.96 -12.42
CA GLY A 9 2.35 -4.67 -12.05
C GLY A 9 1.42 -3.53 -11.61
N LYS A 10 0.12 -3.76 -11.45
CA LYS A 10 -0.84 -2.76 -11.00
C LYS A 10 -1.08 -2.92 -9.50
N ILE A 11 -0.40 -2.08 -8.71
CA ILE A 11 -0.71 -1.91 -7.30
C ILE A 11 -1.99 -1.06 -7.24
N ALA A 12 -3.15 -1.70 -7.18
CA ALA A 12 -4.42 -1.01 -7.02
C ALA A 12 -4.59 -0.58 -5.56
N VAL A 13 -4.49 0.72 -5.31
CA VAL A 13 -4.84 1.29 -4.00
C VAL A 13 -6.36 1.26 -3.87
N ILE A 14 -6.88 0.51 -2.90
CA ILE A 14 -8.28 0.54 -2.50
C ILE A 14 -8.58 1.86 -1.78
N GLN A 15 -9.14 2.84 -2.49
CA GLN A 15 -9.89 3.92 -1.87
C GLN A 15 -11.26 4.03 -2.54
N ASN A 16 -12.29 4.14 -1.69
CA ASN A 16 -13.73 4.26 -1.91
C ASN A 16 -14.20 4.78 -3.29
N GLU A 17 -15.41 4.37 -3.65
CA GLU A 17 -16.10 4.37 -4.95
C GLU A 17 -16.14 5.69 -5.79
N HIS A 18 -15.46 6.76 -5.37
CA HIS A 18 -15.26 7.96 -6.15
C HIS A 18 -13.87 8.00 -6.80
N GLN A 19 -13.81 7.47 -8.02
CA GLN A 19 -12.80 7.73 -9.06
C GLN A 19 -11.39 7.13 -8.86
N TYR A 20 -11.27 5.83 -9.17
CA TYR A 20 -10.00 5.13 -9.42
C TYR A 20 -9.36 5.64 -10.72
N LYS A 21 -8.50 6.67 -10.62
CA LYS A 21 -7.67 7.11 -11.75
C LYS A 21 -6.45 6.19 -11.83
N VAL A 22 -6.48 5.21 -12.76
CA VAL A 22 -5.30 4.42 -13.14
C VAL A 22 -4.30 5.35 -13.81
N THR A 23 -3.40 5.95 -13.03
CA THR A 23 -2.14 6.42 -13.60
C THR A 23 -1.36 5.19 -14.03
N GLN A 24 -1.07 5.05 -15.32
CA GLN A 24 -0.26 3.96 -15.86
C GLN A 24 1.20 3.98 -15.37
N GLU A 25 1.58 5.02 -14.64
CA GLU A 25 2.88 5.13 -13.99
C GLU A 25 2.92 4.28 -12.73
N SER A 26 3.89 3.35 -12.70
CA SER A 26 4.20 2.56 -11.52
C SER A 26 4.48 3.49 -10.32
N PRO A 27 3.93 3.21 -9.14
CA PRO A 27 4.23 4.00 -7.97
C PRO A 27 5.73 3.91 -7.65
N SER A 28 6.30 5.01 -7.20
CA SER A 28 7.68 5.04 -6.70
C SER A 28 7.81 4.14 -5.46
N ILE A 29 9.03 3.66 -5.22
CA ILE A 29 9.35 2.90 -3.99
C ILE A 29 8.93 3.69 -2.74
N LYS A 30 9.13 5.00 -2.73
CA LYS A 30 8.73 5.87 -1.62
C LYS A 30 7.22 5.84 -1.37
N GLN A 31 6.41 5.83 -2.43
CA GLN A 31 4.94 5.73 -2.31
C GLN A 31 4.55 4.36 -1.77
N VAL A 32 5.13 3.28 -2.29
CA VAL A 32 4.85 1.91 -1.81
C VAL A 32 5.22 1.77 -0.33
N VAL A 33 6.40 2.25 0.08
CA VAL A 33 6.84 2.23 1.48
C VAL A 33 5.90 3.06 2.36
N THR A 34 5.39 4.19 1.86
CA THR A 34 4.44 5.03 2.59
C THR A 34 3.09 4.34 2.77
N TRP A 35 2.57 3.66 1.75
CA TRP A 35 1.33 2.89 1.84
C TRP A 35 1.44 1.73 2.84
N ILE A 36 2.53 0.97 2.79
CA ILE A 36 2.78 -0.11 3.76
C ILE A 36 2.84 0.48 5.17
N ALA A 37 3.57 1.58 5.37
CA ALA A 37 3.63 2.22 6.67
C ALA A 37 2.25 2.75 7.15
N GLN A 38 1.40 3.23 6.24
CA GLN A 38 0.04 3.67 6.56
C GLN A 38 -0.81 2.53 7.12
N LEU A 39 -0.69 1.31 6.57
CA LEU A 39 -1.31 0.11 7.14
C LEU A 39 -0.85 -0.16 8.59
N GLY A 40 0.37 0.23 8.93
CA GLY A 40 0.94 0.15 10.27
C GLY A 40 0.60 1.31 11.21
N GLY A 41 -0.17 2.31 10.75
CA GLY A 41 -0.56 3.50 11.51
C GLY A 41 0.25 4.77 11.22
N PHE A 42 1.03 4.81 10.13
CA PHE A 42 1.72 6.03 9.70
C PHE A 42 0.75 7.02 9.06
N LEU A 43 0.69 8.26 9.53
CA LEU A 43 -0.25 9.25 8.99
C LEU A 43 0.24 9.97 7.72
N ALA A 44 1.54 9.92 7.41
CA ALA A 44 2.14 10.58 6.25
C ALA A 44 1.84 12.09 6.12
N ARG A 45 1.89 12.86 7.22
CA ARG A 45 1.79 14.34 7.15
C ARG A 45 3.05 14.92 6.51
N ASN A 46 2.90 16.08 5.86
CA ASN A 46 3.94 16.76 5.04
C ASN A 46 5.33 16.93 5.70
N HIS A 47 5.46 16.79 7.03
CA HIS A 47 6.71 16.98 7.76
C HIS A 47 7.09 15.82 8.68
N ASN A 48 6.43 14.66 8.58
CA ASN A 48 6.66 13.54 9.50
C ASN A 48 7.95 12.73 9.21
N GLY A 49 8.73 13.11 8.20
CA GLY A 49 9.92 12.37 7.80
C GLY A 49 9.59 10.97 7.27
N PHE A 50 10.52 10.03 7.43
CA PHE A 50 10.33 8.65 7.00
C PHE A 50 9.68 7.80 8.10
N PRO A 51 8.88 6.79 7.72
CA PRO A 51 8.29 5.88 8.69
C PRO A 51 9.37 5.09 9.44
N GLY A 52 9.19 4.91 10.75
CA GLY A 52 10.07 4.07 11.56
C GLY A 52 9.91 2.58 11.27
N VAL A 53 10.95 1.80 11.58
CA VAL A 53 11.01 0.34 11.32
C VAL A 53 9.84 -0.42 11.95
N LYS A 54 9.42 -0.06 13.18
CA LYS A 54 8.28 -0.70 13.85
C LYS A 54 6.96 -0.48 13.10
N THR A 55 6.75 0.72 12.57
CA THR A 55 5.55 1.06 11.81
C THR A 55 5.52 0.30 10.48
N LEU A 56 6.68 0.19 9.81
CA LEU A 56 6.80 -0.59 8.59
C LEU A 56 6.54 -2.09 8.83
N TRP A 57 7.11 -2.66 9.89
CA TRP A 57 6.89 -4.06 10.25
C TRP A 57 5.41 -4.37 10.48
N ARG A 58 4.72 -3.54 11.27
CA ARG A 58 3.28 -3.67 11.52
C ARG A 58 2.48 -3.59 10.23
N GLY A 59 2.87 -2.69 9.33
CA GLY A 59 2.27 -2.55 8.01
C GLY A 59 2.43 -3.78 7.12
N LEU A 60 3.62 -4.37 7.10
CA LEU A 60 3.91 -5.60 6.35
C LEU A 60 3.12 -6.79 6.87
N GLN A 61 3.03 -6.94 8.20
CA GLN A 61 2.20 -7.98 8.82
C GLN A 61 0.73 -7.81 8.41
N ARG A 62 0.19 -6.59 8.47
CA ARG A 62 -1.18 -6.31 8.02
C ARG A 62 -1.40 -6.56 6.54
N LEU A 63 -0.43 -6.22 5.70
CA LEU A 63 -0.48 -6.51 4.28
C LEU A 63 -0.51 -8.02 4.02
N HIS A 64 0.33 -8.78 4.73
CA HIS A 64 0.36 -10.23 4.64
C HIS A 64 -0.99 -10.84 5.03
N ASP A 65 -1.59 -10.41 6.15
CA ASP A 65 -2.90 -10.88 6.59
C ASP A 65 -4.00 -10.65 5.54
N ILE A 66 -3.98 -9.49 4.86
CA ILE A 66 -4.95 -9.14 3.81
C ILE A 66 -4.76 -10.02 2.56
N VAL A 67 -3.52 -10.34 2.19
CA VAL A 67 -3.21 -11.13 0.99
C VAL A 67 -3.41 -12.63 1.22
N SER A 68 -3.26 -13.11 2.46
CA SER A 68 -3.41 -14.52 2.82
C SER A 68 -4.87 -14.96 3.07
N THR A 69 -5.84 -14.06 2.98
CA THR A 69 -7.28 -14.36 3.09
C THR A 69 -7.87 -14.65 1.71
#